data_AF-G7ZH56-F1
#
_entry.id   AF-G7ZH56-F1
#
_cell.length_a   1.000
_cell.length_b   1.000
_cell.length_c   1.000
_cell.angle_alpha   90.00
_cell.angle_beta   90.00
_cell.angle_gamma   90.00
#
_symmetry.space_group_name_H-M   'P 1'
#
loop_
_entity.id
_entity.type
_entity.pdbx_description
1 polymer ?
#
loop_
_entity_poly.entity_id
_entity_poly.type
_entity_poly.pdbx_seq_one_letter_code
_entity_poly.pdbx_strand_id
1 'polypeptide(L)' 'MPERSADPQSAICRAIRLLREHSRSCDSVETRRLLIDTERWLIWMLRREEGEELPVPGDLAE' A
#
# COMPACT_ATOMS: atom_id res chain seq x y z
N MET A 1 0.86 -18.83 4.00
CA MET A 1 0.25 -19.28 2.72
C MET A 1 0.30 -18.10 1.76
N PRO A 2 1.22 -18.07 0.78
CA PRO A 2 1.60 -16.84 0.09
C PRO A 2 0.67 -16.43 -1.08
N GLU A 3 -0.47 -17.10 -1.26
CA GLU A 3 -1.25 -16.96 -2.51
C GLU A 3 -2.39 -15.93 -2.44
N ARG A 4 -2.80 -15.46 -1.25
CA ARG A 4 -3.94 -14.53 -1.13
C ARG A 4 -3.57 -13.07 -1.42
N SER A 5 -2.33 -12.64 -1.13
CA SER A 5 -1.92 -11.24 -1.30
C SER A 5 -1.61 -10.86 -2.74
N ALA A 6 -1.43 -11.85 -3.61
CA ALA A 6 -1.31 -11.69 -5.07
C ALA A 6 -2.66 -11.84 -5.80
N ASP A 7 -3.74 -12.22 -5.09
CA ASP A 7 -5.07 -12.31 -5.69
C ASP A 7 -5.57 -10.90 -6.05
N PRO A 8 -5.78 -10.59 -7.34
CA PRO A 8 -6.30 -9.30 -7.78
C PRO A 8 -7.72 -9.00 -7.25
N GLN A 9 -8.41 -9.99 -6.70
CA GLN A 9 -9.71 -9.87 -6.02
C GLN A 9 -9.59 -9.72 -4.49
N SER A 10 -8.38 -9.76 -3.92
CA SER A 10 -8.17 -9.52 -2.49
C SER A 10 -8.60 -8.11 -2.09
N ALA A 11 -9.09 -7.98 -0.86
CA ALA A 11 -9.45 -6.67 -0.30
C ALA A 11 -8.25 -5.71 -0.30
N ILE A 12 -7.05 -6.25 -0.09
CA ILE A 12 -5.78 -5.52 -0.15
C ILE A 12 -5.55 -4.97 -1.56
N CYS A 13 -5.61 -5.80 -2.61
CA CYS A 13 -5.44 -5.33 -3.99
C CYS A 13 -6.48 -4.28 -4.41
N ARG A 14 -7.73 -4.39 -3.94
CA ARG A 14 -8.76 -3.37 -4.18
C ARG A 14 -8.42 -2.05 -3.50
N ALA A 15 -8.01 -2.08 -2.22
CA ALA A 15 -7.61 -0.88 -1.48
C ALA A 15 -6.42 -0.17 -2.15
N ILE A 16 -5.41 -0.92 -2.59
CA ILE A 16 -4.27 -0.40 -3.34
C ILE A 16 -4.71 0.33 -4.61
N ARG A 17 -5.59 -0.29 -5.41
CA ARG A 17 -6.07 0.32 -6.67
C ARG A 17 -6.79 1.65 -6.42
N LEU A 18 -7.66 1.70 -5.42
CA LEU A 18 -8.40 2.91 -5.05
C LEU A 18 -7.46 4.03 -4.57
N LEU A 19 -6.46 3.71 -3.75
CA LEU A 19 -5.47 4.68 -3.27
C LEU A 19 -4.61 5.26 -4.42
N ARG A 20 -4.21 4.40 -5.37
CA ARG A 20 -3.46 4.83 -6.56
C ARG A 20 -4.30 5.71 -7.49
N GLU A 21 -5.57 5.40 -7.67
CA GLU A 21 -6.49 6.23 -8.45
C GLU A 21 -6.68 7.60 -7.80
N HIS A 22 -6.88 7.63 -6.48
CA HIS A 22 -7.06 8.87 -5.73
C HIS A 22 -5.79 9.73 -5.67
N SER A 23 -4.61 9.14 -5.50
CA SER A 23 -3.34 9.89 -5.51
C SER A 23 -3.05 10.52 -6.88
N ARG A 24 -3.45 9.87 -7.97
CA ARG A 24 -3.30 10.40 -9.34
C ARG A 24 -4.20 11.60 -9.62
N SER A 25 -5.38 11.67 -9.01
CA SER A 25 -6.30 12.81 -9.15
C SER A 25 -5.99 13.96 -8.19
N CYS A 26 -5.01 13.80 -7.30
CA CYS A 26 -4.62 14.84 -6.35
C CYS A 26 -3.60 15.80 -6.99
N ASP A 27 -3.98 17.07 -7.17
CA ASP A 27 -3.14 18.09 -7.82
C ASP A 27 -2.01 18.61 -6.91
N SER A 28 -2.15 18.49 -5.59
CA SER A 28 -1.11 18.85 -4.63
C SER A 28 -0.04 17.77 -4.55
N VAL A 29 1.21 18.15 -4.85
CA VAL A 29 2.37 17.26 -4.78
C VAL A 29 2.61 16.76 -3.34
N GLU A 30 2.42 17.62 -2.35
CA GLU A 30 2.61 17.27 -0.93
C GLU A 30 1.55 16.27 -0.47
N THR A 31 0.29 16.52 -0.83
CA THR A 31 -0.82 15.62 -0.51
C THR A 31 -0.66 14.29 -1.23
N ARG A 32 -0.21 14.30 -2.50
CA ARG A 32 0.11 13.09 -3.26
C ARG A 32 1.20 12.26 -2.58
N ARG A 33 2.27 12.87 -2.07
CA ARG A 33 3.34 12.17 -1.32
C ARG A 33 2.79 11.53 -0.06
N LEU A 34 2.04 12.29 0.75
CA LEU A 34 1.43 11.77 1.98
C LEU A 34 0.50 10.57 1.70
N LEU A 35 -0.30 10.63 0.63
CA LEU A 35 -1.19 9.54 0.22
C LEU A 35 -0.41 8.30 -0.20
N ILE A 36 0.70 8.46 -0.94
CA ILE A 36 1.57 7.34 -1.34
C ILE A 36 2.23 6.69 -0.13
N ASP A 37 2.75 7.48 0.81
CA ASP A 37 3.39 6.96 2.02
C ASP A 37 2.37 6.24 2.91
N THR A 38 1.17 6.79 3.03
CA THR A 38 0.05 6.16 3.75
C THR A 38 -0.36 4.84 3.09
N GLU A 39 -0.43 4.79 1.76
CA GLU A 39 -0.69 3.55 1.01
C GLU A 39 0.35 2.48 1.34
N ARG A 40 1.64 2.83 1.29
CA ARG A 40 2.73 1.90 1.58
C ARG A 40 2.64 1.34 3.00
N TRP A 41 2.33 2.18 3.99
CA TRP A 41 2.13 1.76 5.37
C TRP A 41 0.91 0.85 5.56
N LEU A 42 -0.23 1.19 4.95
CA LEU A 42 -1.43 0.36 5.00
C LEU A 42 -1.20 -1.04 4.40
N ILE A 43 -0.55 -1.11 3.24
CA ILE A 43 -0.20 -2.39 2.61
C ILE A 43 0.70 -3.22 3.52
N TRP A 44 1.74 -2.59 4.08
CA TRP A 44 2.66 -3.26 4.97
C TRP A 44 1.96 -3.83 6.20
N MET A 45 1.09 -3.04 6.85
CA MET A 45 0.31 -3.52 8.00
C MET A 45 -0.58 -4.70 7.64
N LEU A 46 -1.34 -4.61 6.54
CA LEU A 46 -2.24 -5.69 6.10
C LEU A 46 -1.50 -6.99 5.77
N ARG A 47 -0.34 -6.89 5.12
CA ARG A 47 0.49 -8.06 4.80
C ARG A 47 1.16 -8.66 6.04
N ARG A 48 1.56 -7.80 6.99
CA ARG A 48 2.08 -8.24 8.29
C ARG A 48 1.01 -9.00 9.09
N GLU A 49 -0.25 -8.54 9.07
CA GLU A 49 -1.37 -9.26 9.71
C GLU A 49 -1.62 -10.63 9.07
N GLU A 50 -1.41 -10.78 7.77
CA GLU A 50 -1.46 -12.07 7.05
C GLU A 50 -0.22 -12.97 7.30
N GLY A 51 0.74 -12.49 8.12
CA GLY A 51 1.95 -13.23 8.49
C GLY A 51 3.10 -13.12 7.49
N GLU A 52 3.08 -12.13 6.59
CA GLU A 52 4.23 -11.81 5.73
C GLU A 52 5.25 -10.96 6.50
N GLU A 53 6.50 -11.42 6.59
CA GLU A 53 7.61 -10.59 7.07
C GLU A 53 8.08 -9.65 5.94
N LEU A 54 7.75 -8.36 6.08
CA LEU A 54 8.16 -7.32 5.15
C LEU A 54 8.96 -6.23 5.87
N PRO A 55 9.97 -5.64 5.21
CA PRO A 55 10.67 -4.48 5.75
C PRO A 55 9.70 -3.30 5.92
N VAL A 56 9.91 -2.49 6.96
CA VAL A 56 9.09 -1.32 7.23
C VAL A 56 9.24 -0.33 6.07
N PRO A 57 8.17 0.28 5.54
CA PRO A 57 8.25 1.12 4.35
C PRO A 57 9.21 2.32 4.44
N GLY A 58 9.54 2.78 5.66
CA GLY A 58 10.51 3.84 5.91
C GLY A 58 11.98 3.41 5.79
N ASP A 59 12.27 2.11 5.87
CA ASP A 59 13.64 1.56 5.81
C ASP A 59 14.11 1.32 4.36
N LEU A 60 13.20 1.42 3.38
CA LEU A 60 13.49 1.23 1.95
C LEU A 60 13.89 2.53 1.22
N ALA A 61 14.04 3.63 1.97
CA ALA A 61 14.30 4.97 1.45
C ALA A 61 15.75 5.46 1.67
N GLU A 62 16.68 4.55 1.98
CA GLU A 62 18.14 4.79 1.92
C GLU A 62 18.76 4.25 0.63
#